data_AF-A0A2V3JAF7-F1
#
_entry.id   AF-A0A2V3JAF7-F1
#
_cell.length_a   1.000
_cell.length_b   1.000
_cell.length_c   1.000
_cell.angle_alpha   90.00
_cell.angle_beta   90.00
_cell.angle_gamma   90.00
#
_symmetry.space_group_name_H-M   'P 1'
#
loop_
_entity.id
_entity.type
_entity.pdbx_description
1 polymer ?
#
loop_
_entity_poly.entity_id
_entity_poly.type
_entity_poly.pdbx_seq_one_letter_code
_entity_poly.pdbx_strand_id
1 'polypeptide(L)'
;MIENAVVVGLVLGFCVIMDLAILVLSKILPIYFPSAVKQSRWEAGNLPIERPKYTLPMQYFGFMFMFMAAEPILVVLLLLSAYPTTDFILLLLLALLLLVPAIWVGYKAALEMAAGGSKHSGSKQKQFKNKNKS
;
A
#
# COMPACT_ATOMS: atom_id res chain seq x y z
N MET A 1 -1.61 14.72 -31.49
CA MET A 1 -0.89 14.45 -30.22
C MET A 1 -0.99 15.62 -29.24
N ILE A 2 -0.75 16.87 -29.67
CA ILE A 2 -0.97 18.08 -28.84
C ILE A 2 -2.41 18.14 -28.30
N GLU A 3 -3.42 17.88 -29.14
CA GLU A 3 -4.83 17.97 -28.74
C GLU A 3 -5.18 17.01 -27.59
N ASN A 4 -4.77 15.75 -27.68
CA ASN A 4 -4.99 14.76 -26.61
C ASN A 4 -4.26 15.17 -25.31
N ALA A 5 -3.05 15.70 -25.41
CA ALA A 5 -2.29 16.18 -24.25
C ALA A 5 -2.96 17.39 -23.59
N VAL A 6 -3.52 18.30 -24.39
CA VAL A 6 -4.30 19.45 -23.90
C VAL A 6 -5.58 18.99 -23.21
N VAL A 7 -6.31 18.03 -23.78
CA VAL A 7 -7.51 17.45 -23.15
C VAL A 7 -7.17 16.81 -21.81
N VAL A 8 -6.13 15.96 -21.75
CA VAL A 8 -5.68 15.33 -20.49
C VAL A 8 -5.26 16.37 -19.46
N GLY A 9 -4.51 17.39 -19.88
CA GLY A 9 -4.10 18.48 -18.99
C GLY A 9 -5.28 19.27 -18.42
N LEU A 10 -6.31 19.52 -19.23
CA LEU A 10 -7.52 20.22 -18.81
C LEU A 10 -8.31 19.38 -17.80
N VAL A 11 -8.48 18.07 -18.05
CA VAL A 11 -9.15 17.16 -17.12
C VAL A 11 -8.43 17.11 -15.77
N LEU A 12 -7.10 16.95 -15.77
CA LEU A 12 -6.31 16.95 -14.54
C LEU A 12 -6.41 18.30 -13.80
N GLY A 13 -6.32 19.41 -14.53
CA GLY A 13 -6.49 20.75 -13.98
C GLY A 13 -7.85 20.92 -13.31
N PHE A 14 -8.92 20.45 -13.94
CA PHE A 14 -10.27 20.49 -13.38
C PHE A 14 -10.37 19.68 -12.09
N CYS A 15 -9.81 18.46 -12.04
CA CYS A 15 -9.78 17.65 -10.81
C CYS A 15 -9.09 18.39 -9.65
N VAL A 16 -7.92 18.97 -9.90
CA VAL A 16 -7.17 19.70 -8.87
C VAL A 16 -7.91 20.95 -8.39
N ILE A 17 -8.54 21.69 -9.31
CA ILE A 17 -9.33 22.88 -8.97
C ILE A 17 -10.52 22.50 -8.09
N MET A 18 -11.20 21.39 -8.40
CA MET A 18 -12.33 20.91 -7.61
C MET A 18 -11.91 20.49 -6.19
N ASP A 19 -10.80 19.78 -6.04
CA ASP A 19 -10.27 19.41 -4.72
C ASP A 19 -9.91 20.66 -3.90
N LEU A 20 -9.25 21.64 -4.52
CA LEU A 20 -8.94 22.92 -3.88
C LEU A 20 -10.21 23.68 -3.48
N ALA A 21 -11.22 23.71 -4.34
CA ALA A 21 -12.51 24.36 -4.04
C ALA A 21 -13.18 23.71 -2.82
N ILE A 22 -13.16 22.37 -2.72
CA ILE A 22 -13.70 21.64 -1.57
C ILE A 22 -12.90 21.94 -0.29
N LEU A 23 -11.56 21.97 -0.37
CA LEU A 23 -10.71 22.30 0.78
C LEU A 23 -10.92 23.73 1.28
N VAL A 24 -11.10 24.69 0.37
CA VAL A 24 -11.41 26.09 0.70
C VAL A 24 -12.81 26.18 1.31
N LEU A 25 -13.80 25.51 0.72
CA LEU A 25 -15.16 25.47 1.25
C LEU A 25 -15.21 24.85 2.66
N SER A 26 -14.43 23.80 2.90
CA SER A 26 -14.29 23.17 4.21
C SER A 26 -13.74 24.11 5.29
N LYS A 27 -13.02 25.18 4.92
CA LYS A 27 -12.54 26.20 5.87
C LYS A 27 -13.55 27.32 6.12
N ILE A 28 -14.45 27.58 5.18
CA ILE A 28 -15.47 28.63 5.27
C ILE A 28 -16.72 28.13 6.02
N LEU A 29 -17.02 26.83 5.90
CA LEU A 29 -18.10 26.18 6.65
C LEU A 29 -17.80 26.22 8.17
N PRO A 30 -18.85 26.38 9.02
CA PRO A 30 -18.67 26.54 10.45
C PRO A 30 -17.98 25.32 11.05
N ILE A 31 -16.78 25.57 11.59
CA ILE A 31 -15.98 24.57 12.28
C ILE A 31 -16.64 24.33 13.64
N TYR A 32 -17.17 23.14 13.86
CA TYR A 32 -17.58 22.69 15.19
C TYR A 32 -16.35 22.71 16.10
N PHE A 33 -16.40 23.43 17.23
CA PHE A 33 -15.38 23.36 18.27
C PHE A 33 -15.39 21.96 18.91
N PRO A 34 -14.47 21.05 18.55
CA PRO A 34 -14.51 19.70 19.06
C PRO A 34 -13.97 19.72 20.50
N SER A 35 -14.67 19.09 21.44
CA SER A 35 -14.16 18.90 22.79
C SER A 35 -12.85 18.10 22.79
N ALA A 36 -12.02 18.24 23.82
CA ALA A 36 -10.73 17.55 23.93
C ALA A 36 -10.84 16.03 23.72
N VAL A 37 -11.95 15.43 24.18
CA VAL A 37 -12.26 14.00 23.97
C VAL A 37 -12.45 13.64 22.49
N LYS A 38 -13.08 14.52 21.70
CA LYS A 38 -13.30 14.30 20.25
C LYS A 38 -12.01 14.45 19.42
N GLN A 39 -11.03 15.21 19.91
CA GLN A 39 -9.72 15.36 19.26
C GLN A 39 -8.73 14.26 19.66
N SER A 40 -9.05 13.52 20.72
CA SER A 40 -8.20 12.46 21.24
C SER A 40 -8.27 11.19 20.37
N ARG A 41 -7.25 10.33 20.44
CA ARG A 41 -7.21 9.10 19.63
C ARG A 41 -8.36 8.19 20.01
N TRP A 42 -9.02 7.61 19.01
CA TRP A 42 -10.07 6.63 19.25
C TRP A 42 -9.45 5.32 19.78
N GLU A 43 -9.78 4.97 21.03
CA GLU A 43 -9.35 3.73 21.69
C GLU A 43 -10.55 2.93 22.22
N ALA A 44 -11.56 2.71 21.37
CA ALA A 44 -12.75 1.91 21.71
C ALA A 44 -13.44 2.32 23.02
N GLY A 45 -13.45 3.63 23.34
CA GLY A 45 -14.06 4.20 24.55
C GLY A 45 -13.12 4.31 25.75
N ASN A 46 -11.87 3.87 25.65
CA ASN A 46 -10.84 4.08 26.67
C ASN A 46 -10.14 5.44 26.49
N LEU A 47 -9.58 5.98 27.57
CA LEU A 47 -8.70 7.15 27.48
C LEU A 47 -7.45 6.81 26.67
N PRO A 48 -7.04 7.67 25.73
CA PRO A 48 -5.99 7.32 24.80
C PRO A 48 -4.62 7.16 25.48
N ILE A 49 -3.92 6.09 25.13
CA ILE A 49 -2.56 5.80 25.58
C ILE A 49 -1.60 6.62 24.71
N GLU A 50 -0.81 7.50 25.33
CA GLU A 50 0.05 8.47 24.64
C GLU A 50 1.07 7.85 23.66
N ARG A 51 1.46 6.58 23.87
CA ARG A 51 2.50 5.92 23.09
C ARG A 51 1.91 4.84 22.19
N PRO A 52 2.11 4.92 20.85
CA PRO A 52 1.68 3.85 19.96
C PRO A 52 2.40 2.55 20.34
N LYS A 53 1.63 1.48 20.56
CA LYS A 53 2.14 0.25 21.19
C LYS A 53 3.13 -0.54 20.31
N TYR A 54 3.32 -0.23 19.03
CA TYR A 54 4.18 -1.03 18.15
C TYR A 54 4.80 -0.23 16.99
N THR A 55 6.05 -0.56 16.64
CA THR A 55 6.63 -0.32 15.31
C THR A 55 5.99 -1.34 14.36
N LEU A 56 5.08 -0.94 13.45
CA LEU A 56 4.36 -1.86 12.57
C LEU A 56 5.35 -2.80 11.84
N PRO A 57 5.47 -4.09 12.21
CA PRO A 57 6.06 -5.07 11.33
C PRO A 57 4.93 -5.45 10.38
N MET A 58 4.81 -4.71 9.28
CA MET A 58 3.71 -4.90 8.35
C MET A 58 3.88 -6.29 7.73
N GLN A 59 3.03 -7.24 8.13
CA GLN A 59 2.97 -8.58 7.53
C GLN A 59 2.75 -8.49 6.00
N TYR A 60 2.26 -7.34 5.52
CA TYR A 60 2.07 -7.00 4.12
C TYR A 60 3.33 -6.61 3.34
N PHE A 61 4.48 -6.40 3.99
CA PHE A 61 5.71 -6.03 3.27
C PHE A 61 6.13 -7.07 2.23
N GLY A 62 5.93 -8.36 2.52
CA GLY A 62 6.20 -9.41 1.53
C GLY A 62 5.34 -9.32 0.28
N PHE A 63 4.06 -8.98 0.44
CA PHE A 63 3.17 -8.75 -0.69
C PHE A 63 3.51 -7.46 -1.43
N MET A 64 4.01 -6.44 -0.73
CA MET A 64 4.52 -5.21 -1.35
C MET A 64 5.72 -5.49 -2.27
N PHE A 65 6.68 -6.31 -1.82
CA PHE A 65 7.82 -6.71 -2.65
C PHE A 65 7.42 -7.56 -3.86
N MET A 66 6.44 -8.46 -3.69
CA MET A 66 5.87 -9.21 -4.81
C MET A 66 5.24 -8.29 -5.85
N PHE A 67 4.49 -7.27 -5.41
CA PHE A 67 3.89 -6.27 -6.30
C PHE A 67 4.97 -5.46 -7.05
N MET A 68 5.97 -4.94 -6.33
CA MET A 68 7.08 -4.18 -6.96
C MET A 68 7.89 -5.02 -7.96
N ALA A 69 8.00 -6.33 -7.75
CA ALA A 69 8.66 -7.22 -8.72
C ALA A 69 7.80 -7.47 -9.97
N ALA A 70 6.48 -7.52 -9.82
CA ALA A 70 5.55 -7.76 -10.93
C ALA A 70 5.30 -6.51 -11.79
N GLU A 71 5.29 -5.32 -11.18
CA GLU A 71 5.03 -4.05 -11.86
C GLU A 71 5.86 -3.82 -13.15
N PRO A 72 7.21 -3.89 -13.13
CA PRO A 72 7.99 -3.62 -14.34
C PRO A 72 7.70 -4.62 -15.46
N ILE A 73 7.39 -5.88 -15.11
CA ILE A 73 7.02 -6.92 -16.07
C ILE A 73 5.69 -6.56 -16.74
N LEU A 74 4.70 -6.12 -15.96
CA LEU A 74 3.41 -5.68 -16.48
C LEU A 74 3.53 -4.47 -17.40
N VAL A 75 4.39 -3.50 -17.06
CA VAL A 75 4.64 -2.32 -17.92
C VAL A 75 5.21 -2.74 -19.28
N VAL A 76 6.20 -3.64 -19.29
CA VAL A 76 6.81 -4.15 -20.54
C VAL A 76 5.78 -4.91 -21.37
N LEU A 77 4.98 -5.78 -20.73
CA LEU A 77 3.91 -6.53 -21.40
C LEU A 77 2.85 -5.60 -21.99
N LEU A 78 2.46 -4.55 -21.26
CA LEU A 78 1.49 -3.56 -21.74
C LEU A 78 2.03 -2.81 -22.97
N LEU A 79 3.30 -2.42 -22.95
CA LEU A 79 3.95 -1.76 -24.09
C LEU A 79 4.01 -2.67 -25.31
N LEU A 80 4.38 -3.95 -25.14
CA LEU A 80 4.38 -4.92 -26.23
C LEU A 80 2.97 -5.19 -26.76
N SER A 81 1.97 -5.24 -25.88
CA SER A 81 0.56 -5.40 -26.27
C SER A 81 0.00 -4.21 -27.04
N ALA A 82 0.58 -3.02 -26.93
CA ALA A 82 0.15 -1.84 -27.67
C ALA A 82 0.56 -1.89 -29.16
N TYR A 83 1.47 -2.79 -29.55
CA TYR A 83 1.88 -2.95 -30.94
C TYR A 83 0.92 -3.88 -31.70
N PRO A 84 0.41 -3.48 -32.87
CA PRO A 84 -0.63 -4.22 -33.60
C PRO A 84 -0.11 -5.50 -34.29
N THR A 85 1.21 -5.72 -34.36
CA THR A 85 1.84 -6.86 -35.03
C THR A 85 2.13 -8.03 -34.09
N THR A 86 1.73 -7.94 -32.82
CA THR A 86 2.16 -8.88 -31.78
C THR A 86 1.15 -10.01 -31.65
N ASP A 87 1.62 -11.26 -31.77
CA ASP A 87 0.78 -12.44 -31.61
C ASP A 87 0.36 -12.61 -30.14
N PHE A 88 -0.94 -12.77 -29.92
CA PHE A 88 -1.54 -12.98 -28.59
C PHE A 88 -0.95 -14.20 -27.89
N ILE A 89 -0.71 -15.30 -28.61
CA ILE A 89 -0.21 -16.55 -28.01
C ILE A 89 1.22 -16.35 -27.49
N LEU A 90 2.06 -15.64 -28.24
CA LEU A 90 3.42 -15.31 -27.83
C LEU A 90 3.44 -14.39 -26.61
N LEU A 91 2.57 -13.36 -26.59
CA LEU A 91 2.43 -12.47 -25.43
C LEU A 91 1.94 -13.22 -24.18
N LEU A 92 0.98 -14.14 -24.33
CA LEU A 92 0.48 -14.95 -23.22
C LEU A 92 1.57 -15.85 -22.64
N LEU A 93 2.34 -16.53 -23.49
CA LEU A 93 3.45 -17.37 -23.07
C LEU A 93 4.55 -16.55 -22.38
N LEU A 94 4.87 -15.37 -22.92
CA LEU A 94 5.86 -14.47 -22.34
C LEU A 94 5.39 -13.92 -20.99
N ALA A 95 4.10 -13.60 -20.85
CA ALA A 95 3.50 -13.19 -19.59
C ALA A 95 3.58 -14.29 -18.52
N LEU A 96 3.21 -15.52 -18.88
CA LEU A 96 3.31 -16.66 -17.96
C LEU A 96 4.76 -16.93 -17.56
N LEU A 97 5.70 -16.90 -18.52
CA LEU A 97 7.11 -17.13 -18.28
C LEU A 97 7.72 -16.10 -17.32
N LEU A 98 7.34 -14.83 -17.43
CA LEU A 98 7.90 -13.76 -16.59
C LEU A 98 7.18 -13.61 -15.24
N LEU A 99 5.85 -13.68 -15.21
CA LEU A 99 5.07 -13.43 -13.99
C LEU A 99 5.07 -14.62 -13.02
N VAL A 100 4.95 -15.85 -13.52
CA VAL A 100 4.86 -17.05 -12.67
C VAL A 100 6.07 -17.19 -11.73
N PRO A 101 7.34 -17.12 -12.20
CA PRO A 101 8.49 -17.23 -11.31
C PRO A 101 8.61 -16.02 -10.36
N ALA A 102 8.28 -14.81 -10.82
CA ALA A 102 8.32 -13.61 -9.99
C ALA A 102 7.33 -13.70 -8.82
N ILE A 103 6.09 -14.14 -9.09
CA ILE A 103 5.06 -14.35 -8.07
C ILE A 103 5.45 -15.49 -7.13
N TRP A 104 6.00 -16.59 -7.67
CA TRP A 104 6.43 -17.74 -6.87
C TRP A 104 7.51 -17.37 -5.86
N VAL A 105 8.57 -16.67 -6.30
CA VAL A 105 9.66 -16.21 -5.43
C VAL A 105 9.15 -15.19 -4.42
N GLY A 106 8.33 -14.22 -4.87
CA GLY A 106 7.70 -13.24 -3.98
C GLY A 106 6.82 -13.89 -2.90
N TYR A 107 6.11 -14.96 -3.25
CA TYR A 107 5.22 -15.67 -2.33
C TYR A 107 6.03 -16.43 -1.27
N LYS A 108 7.10 -17.11 -1.68
CA LYS A 108 8.03 -17.76 -0.75
C LYS A 108 8.66 -16.76 0.23
N ALA A 109 9.15 -15.63 -0.29
CA ALA A 109 9.71 -14.56 0.54
C ALA A 109 8.69 -13.97 1.52
N ALA A 110 7.44 -13.78 1.08
CA ALA A 110 6.35 -13.30 1.94
C ALA A 110 6.03 -14.28 3.08
N LEU A 111 6.00 -15.59 2.80
CA LEU A 111 5.81 -16.61 3.83
C LEU A 111 6.95 -16.64 4.85
N GLU A 112 8.20 -16.47 4.40
CA GLU A 112 9.37 -16.40 5.30
C GLU A 112 9.31 -15.17 6.20
N MET A 113 8.92 -14.00 5.67
CA MET A 113 8.76 -12.77 6.47
C MET A 113 7.61 -12.90 7.48
N ALA A 114 6.49 -13.53 7.09
CA ALA A 114 5.38 -13.80 7.99
C ALA A 114 5.78 -14.80 9.11
N ALA A 115 6.49 -15.86 8.76
CA ALA A 115 6.96 -16.87 9.72
C ALA A 115 8.11 -16.35 10.62
N GLY A 116 8.99 -15.51 10.09
CA GLY A 116 10.09 -14.86 10.82
C GLY A 116 9.58 -13.86 11.86
N GLY A 117 8.53 -13.10 11.54
CA GLY A 117 7.83 -12.23 12.49
C GLY A 117 7.23 -13.00 13.69
N SER A 118 6.79 -14.24 13.48
CA SER A 118 6.28 -15.12 14.54
C SER A 118 7.39 -15.60 15.50
N LYS A 119 8.57 -15.96 14.99
CA LYS A 119 9.72 -16.38 15.82
C LYS A 119 10.21 -15.25 16.74
N HIS A 120 10.22 -14.01 16.27
CA HIS A 120 10.66 -12.87 17.08
C HIS A 120 9.67 -12.53 18.21
N SER A 121 8.36 -12.71 17.98
CA SER A 121 7.32 -12.51 19.00
C SER A 121 7.38 -13.56 20.13
N GLY A 122 7.62 -14.83 19.79
CA GLY A 122 7.75 -15.92 20.78
C GLY A 122 8.98 -15.80 21.70
N SER A 123 10.08 -15.21 21.20
CA SER A 123 11.29 -14.97 21.99
C SER A 123 11.11 -13.88 23.06
N LYS A 124 10.36 -12.80 22.75
CA LYS A 124 10.06 -11.73 23.69
C LYS A 124 9.09 -12.16 24.80
N GLN A 125 8.11 -13.00 24.49
CA GLN A 125 7.20 -13.56 25.52
C GLN A 125 7.94 -14.45 26.54
N LYS A 126 8.90 -15.27 26.09
CA LYS A 126 9.72 -16.08 27.01
C LYS A 126 10.61 -15.22 27.91
N GLN A 127 11.21 -14.15 27.40
CA GLN A 127 12.03 -13.25 28.23
C GLN A 127 11.20 -12.45 29.26
N PHE A 128 10.01 -11.94 28.87
CA PHE A 128 9.13 -11.27 29.83
C PHE A 128 8.63 -12.19 30.95
N LYS A 129 8.35 -13.47 30.63
CA LYS A 129 7.88 -14.44 31.62
C LYS A 129 8.97 -14.88 32.60
N ASN A 130 10.25 -14.87 32.19
CA ASN A 130 11.37 -15.16 33.08
C ASN A 130 11.78 -13.98 33.97
N LYS A 131 11.60 -12.74 33.50
CA LYS A 131 11.95 -11.55 34.28
C LYS A 131 10.99 -11.26 35.44
N ASN A 132 9.74 -11.73 35.36
CA ASN A 132 8.74 -11.63 36.43
C ASN A 132 8.73 -12.84 37.39
N LYS A 133 9.70 -13.75 37.27
CA LYS A 133 9.87 -14.93 38.13
C LYS A 133 11.15 -14.90 38.98
N SER A 134 11.91 -13.81 38.91
CA SER A 134 13.02 -13.48 39.81
C SER A 134 12.65 -12.28 40.66
#